data_AF-A0A5R8QJT5-F1
#
_entry.id   AF-A0A5R8QJT5-F1
#
_cell.length_a   1.000
_cell.length_b   1.000
_cell.length_c   1.000
_cell.angle_alpha   90.00
_cell.angle_beta   90.00
_cell.angle_gamma   90.00
#
_symmetry.space_group_name_H-M   'P 1'
#
loop_
_entity.id
_entity.type
_entity.pdbx_description
1 polymer ?
#
loop_
_entity_poly.entity_id
_entity_poly.type
_entity_poly.pdbx_seq_one_letter_code
_entity_poly.pdbx_strand_id
1 'polypeptide(L)'
;MLSQVDRQILKSWREYAIEPRIAKFTGRVMRNTGPRIAIVGNCQSFGVAYAMKILDPSATVDHFSMIARARSTMGIFAKTLETYDYVFSHDFLPGHVRGGGSDELRQLLPKTMIFPAITFAAFHPDLVYLHDLTRPHGFVCGPIGPYHSAIGLFAYRKGLSLEMANALFNENVFDALGYFDIWNEASRELLDNTLGLYGIDLSTELMNWSRRGVFMYSTVHPMSFVLFDLSKKLFEKVGLKPRQVNFNYYDIHDLSRSEIFPIYPPIAKRYGAQGGYMFKLQNHHISTAVGDFLTLPQFLASCYNIYSRHEASKISNPRVDAWLADETTVGLLMRLARENFAAGLTPTL
;
A
#
# COMPACT_ATOMS: atom_id res chain seq x y z
N MET A 1 -0.44 -5.77 25.87
CA MET A 1 0.78 -6.04 25.07
C MET A 1 1.32 -4.71 24.53
N LEU A 2 2.63 -4.51 24.45
CA LEU A 2 3.24 -3.32 23.81
C LEU A 2 3.00 -3.37 22.29
N SER A 3 2.65 -2.23 21.69
CA SER A 3 2.52 -2.09 20.23
C SER A 3 3.90 -2.21 19.54
N GLN A 4 3.91 -2.33 18.21
CA GLN A 4 5.15 -2.36 17.44
C GLN A 4 5.98 -1.08 17.65
N VAL A 5 5.31 0.08 17.62
CA VAL A 5 5.94 1.40 17.88
C VAL A 5 6.55 1.47 19.27
N ASP A 6 5.84 0.99 20.30
CA ASP A 6 6.36 1.02 21.68
C ASP A 6 7.65 0.17 21.81
N ARG A 7 7.71 -0.99 21.14
CA ARG A 7 8.91 -1.83 21.11
C ARG A 7 10.05 -1.17 20.34
N GLN A 8 9.74 -0.50 19.23
CA GLN A 8 10.70 0.24 18.41
C GLN A 8 11.30 1.43 19.19
N ILE A 9 10.48 2.16 19.96
CA ILE A 9 10.94 3.23 20.85
C ILE A 9 11.94 2.67 21.88
N LEU A 10 11.59 1.60 22.59
CA LEU A 10 12.49 0.99 23.58
C LEU A 10 13.81 0.51 22.97
N LYS A 11 13.75 -0.13 21.80
CA LYS A 11 14.94 -0.55 21.03
C LYS A 11 15.82 0.64 20.68
N SER A 12 15.23 1.70 20.13
CA SER A 12 15.94 2.92 19.73
C SER A 12 16.69 3.56 20.90
N TRP A 13 16.03 3.69 22.07
CA TRP A 13 16.67 4.26 23.26
C TRP A 13 17.85 3.42 23.76
N ARG A 14 17.71 2.09 23.74
CA ARG A 14 18.82 1.20 24.08
C ARG A 14 19.99 1.37 23.11
N GLU A 15 19.73 1.35 21.81
CA GLU A 15 20.76 1.48 20.78
C GLU A 15 21.45 2.86 20.81
N TYR A 16 20.72 3.92 21.15
CA TYR A 16 21.27 5.27 21.24
C TYR A 16 22.05 5.52 22.53
N ALA A 17 21.47 5.19 23.69
CA ALA A 17 22.02 5.60 24.99
C ALA A 17 22.98 4.58 25.63
N ILE A 18 22.83 3.29 25.30
CA ILE A 18 23.50 2.19 26.02
C ILE A 18 24.60 1.55 25.16
N GLU A 19 24.29 1.15 23.92
CA GLU A 19 25.22 0.42 23.06
C GLU A 19 26.56 1.14 22.82
N PRO A 20 26.63 2.47 22.58
CA PRO A 20 27.91 3.16 22.41
C PRO A 20 28.81 3.11 23.65
N ARG A 21 28.20 3.11 24.86
CA ARG A 21 28.94 3.00 26.13
C ARG A 21 29.49 1.60 26.33
N ILE A 22 28.68 0.58 26.02
CA ILE A 22 29.13 -0.82 26.05
C ILE A 22 30.25 -1.04 25.04
N ALA A 23 30.11 -0.53 23.81
CA ALA A 23 31.13 -0.65 22.77
C ALA A 23 32.46 -0.02 23.22
N LYS A 24 32.41 1.20 23.79
CA LYS A 24 33.59 1.86 24.36
C LYS A 24 34.23 1.07 25.49
N PHE A 25 33.44 0.49 26.38
CA PHE A 25 33.95 -0.28 27.52
C PHE A 25 34.53 -1.65 27.11
N THR A 26 33.91 -2.30 26.12
CA THR A 26 34.29 -3.65 25.67
C THR A 26 35.32 -3.65 24.53
N GLY A 27 35.66 -2.49 23.96
CA GLY A 27 36.50 -2.38 22.77
C GLY A 27 35.81 -2.88 21.48
N ARG A 28 34.50 -3.11 21.51
CA ARG A 28 33.74 -3.59 20.35
C ARG A 28 33.64 -2.50 19.29
N VAL A 29 34.05 -2.81 18.06
CA VAL A 29 33.88 -1.90 16.91
C VAL A 29 32.39 -1.82 16.53
N MET A 30 31.84 -0.60 16.50
CA MET A 30 30.48 -0.38 16.03
C MET A 30 30.42 -0.50 14.51
N ARG A 31 29.47 -1.28 14.00
CA ARG A 31 29.25 -1.46 12.55
C ARG A 31 28.54 -0.28 11.91
N ASN A 32 27.67 0.38 12.66
CA ASN A 32 26.93 1.54 12.20
C ASN A 32 27.61 2.81 12.72
N THR A 33 28.38 3.46 11.86
CA THR A 33 29.14 4.70 12.16
C THR A 33 28.61 5.92 11.39
N GLY A 34 27.65 5.70 10.49
CA GLY A 34 27.02 6.73 9.68
C GLY A 34 25.81 7.38 10.38
N PRO A 35 24.98 8.11 9.62
CA PRO A 35 23.85 8.85 10.17
C PRO A 35 22.78 7.94 10.79
N ARG A 36 22.01 8.48 11.73
CA ARG A 36 20.81 7.86 12.28
C ARG A 36 19.60 8.38 11.51
N ILE A 37 18.85 7.47 10.88
CA ILE A 37 17.70 7.78 10.03
C ILE A 37 16.46 7.09 10.59
N ALA A 38 15.39 7.84 10.84
CA ALA A 38 14.10 7.31 11.24
C ALA A 38 13.10 7.43 10.10
N ILE A 39 12.40 6.33 9.79
CA ILE A 39 11.30 6.28 8.80
C ILE A 39 9.99 5.97 9.51
N VAL A 40 9.06 6.91 9.50
CA VAL A 40 7.74 6.78 10.11
C VAL A 40 6.70 6.61 9.00
N GLY A 41 5.84 5.60 9.07
CA GLY A 41 4.78 5.48 8.07
C GLY A 41 4.03 4.17 8.07
N ASN A 42 3.22 3.98 7.04
CA ASN A 42 2.40 2.79 6.84
C ASN A 42 3.25 1.57 6.40
N CYS A 43 2.61 0.60 5.76
CA CYS A 43 3.24 -0.62 5.23
C CYS A 43 4.48 -0.36 4.34
N GLN A 44 4.56 0.77 3.63
CA GLN A 44 5.69 1.08 2.74
C GLN A 44 6.96 1.51 3.50
N SER A 45 6.81 1.98 4.74
CA SER A 45 7.93 2.54 5.55
C SER A 45 9.07 1.55 5.75
N PHE A 46 8.76 0.25 5.87
CA PHE A 46 9.79 -0.78 5.98
C PHE A 46 10.64 -0.87 4.72
N GLY A 47 10.02 -0.89 3.53
CA GLY A 47 10.75 -1.00 2.26
C GLY A 47 11.65 0.22 2.03
N VAL A 48 11.20 1.42 2.41
CA VAL A 48 12.02 2.64 2.38
C VAL A 48 13.18 2.55 3.37
N ALA A 49 12.94 2.16 4.63
CA ALA A 49 13.99 1.99 5.63
C ALA A 49 15.04 0.95 5.20
N TYR A 50 14.59 -0.16 4.65
CA TYR A 50 15.46 -1.22 4.13
C TYR A 50 16.32 -0.73 2.96
N ALA A 51 15.69 -0.06 1.99
CA ALA A 51 16.39 0.56 0.87
C ALA A 51 17.45 1.58 1.33
N MET A 52 17.12 2.45 2.28
CA MET A 52 18.07 3.42 2.85
C MET A 52 19.26 2.75 3.55
N LYS A 53 19.04 1.61 4.23
CA LYS A 53 20.13 0.81 4.80
C LYS A 53 21.04 0.18 3.74
N ILE A 54 20.51 -0.15 2.57
CA ILE A 54 21.31 -0.59 1.41
C ILE A 54 22.11 0.57 0.83
N LEU A 55 21.49 1.75 0.68
CA LEU A 55 22.13 2.95 0.15
C LEU A 55 23.28 3.45 1.04
N ASP A 56 23.19 3.25 2.36
CA ASP A 56 24.32 3.43 3.29
C ASP A 56 24.35 2.36 4.38
N PRO A 57 25.16 1.29 4.20
CA PRO A 57 25.34 0.25 5.21
C PRO A 57 25.92 0.75 6.54
N SER A 58 26.53 1.94 6.58
CA SER A 58 27.03 2.52 7.83
C SER A 58 25.94 3.24 8.63
N ALA A 59 24.83 3.63 8.01
CA ALA A 59 23.73 4.31 8.68
C ALA A 59 23.02 3.40 9.70
N THR A 60 22.50 3.95 10.78
CA THR A 60 21.49 3.28 11.60
C THR A 60 20.13 3.69 11.07
N VAL A 61 19.35 2.74 10.56
CA VAL A 61 18.03 3.03 9.99
C VAL A 61 16.98 2.25 10.75
N ASP A 62 16.03 2.95 11.36
CA ASP A 62 14.90 2.36 12.07
C ASP A 62 13.58 2.80 11.42
N HIS A 63 12.64 1.86 11.31
CA HIS A 63 11.29 2.14 10.86
C HIS A 63 10.33 2.16 12.06
N PHE A 64 9.31 3.02 12.01
CA PHE A 64 8.24 3.16 12.98
C PHE A 64 6.89 2.98 12.27
N SER A 65 6.23 1.86 12.53
CA SER A 65 5.00 1.47 11.81
C SER A 65 3.77 2.21 12.36
N MET A 66 3.13 3.02 11.53
CA MET A 66 1.89 3.74 11.82
C MET A 66 0.66 2.98 11.32
N ILE A 67 0.63 1.66 11.53
CA ILE A 67 -0.52 0.81 11.15
C ILE A 67 -1.42 0.57 12.37
N ALA A 68 -0.82 0.26 13.52
CA ALA A 68 -1.55 -0.04 14.75
C ALA A 68 -1.47 1.11 15.76
N ARG A 69 -2.47 1.20 16.64
CA ARG A 69 -2.49 2.19 17.72
C ARG A 69 -1.37 1.93 18.73
N ALA A 70 -0.53 2.93 18.93
CA ALA A 70 0.52 2.93 19.93
C ALA A 70 0.00 3.36 21.32
N ARG A 71 0.67 2.88 22.38
CA ARG A 71 0.42 3.36 23.75
C ARG A 71 1.21 4.62 24.07
N SER A 72 2.33 4.83 23.38
CA SER A 72 3.20 5.99 23.50
C SER A 72 2.47 7.30 23.16
N THR A 73 2.89 8.38 23.81
CA THR A 73 2.40 9.73 23.54
C THR A 73 3.24 10.41 22.46
N MET A 74 2.67 11.41 21.81
CA MET A 74 3.34 12.20 20.79
C MET A 74 4.62 12.85 21.32
N GLY A 75 4.61 13.35 22.56
CA GLY A 75 5.82 13.90 23.20
C GLY A 75 6.94 12.87 23.38
N ILE A 76 6.64 11.64 23.82
CA ILE A 76 7.65 10.57 23.94
C ILE A 76 8.16 10.18 22.55
N PHE A 77 7.26 10.09 21.58
CA PHE A 77 7.61 9.74 20.22
C PHE A 77 8.52 10.79 19.57
N ALA A 78 8.16 12.07 19.64
CA ALA A 78 8.98 13.19 19.16
C ALA A 78 10.36 13.21 19.84
N LYS A 79 10.43 13.05 21.17
CA LYS A 79 11.70 12.97 21.90
C LYS A 79 12.57 11.78 21.48
N THR A 80 11.94 10.67 21.09
CA THR A 80 12.66 9.51 20.56
C THR A 80 13.23 9.83 19.18
N LEU A 81 12.42 10.41 18.29
CA LEU A 81 12.81 10.81 16.94
C LEU A 81 13.86 11.94 16.93
N GLU A 82 13.90 12.77 17.98
CA GLU A 82 14.92 13.80 18.15
C GLU A 82 16.34 13.23 18.17
N THR A 83 16.52 11.97 18.61
CA THR A 83 17.82 11.27 18.63
C THR A 83 18.35 10.84 17.25
N TYR A 84 17.60 11.08 16.18
CA TYR A 84 17.98 10.77 14.80
C TYR A 84 18.43 12.03 14.06
N ASP A 85 19.40 11.90 13.16
CA ASP A 85 19.88 13.01 12.33
C ASP A 85 18.84 13.40 11.28
N TYR A 86 18.16 12.39 10.70
CA TYR A 86 17.13 12.56 9.69
C TYR A 86 15.85 11.82 10.09
N VAL A 87 14.70 12.49 9.93
CA VAL A 87 13.39 11.90 10.22
C VAL A 87 12.50 12.10 8.99
N PHE A 88 12.12 11.00 8.36
CA PHE A 88 11.17 10.97 7.25
C PHE A 88 9.85 10.38 7.74
N SER A 89 8.73 11.00 7.41
CA SER A 89 7.40 10.51 7.80
C SER A 89 6.44 10.52 6.61
N HIS A 90 5.60 9.50 6.47
CA HIS A 90 4.32 9.70 5.78
C HIS A 90 3.42 10.62 6.61
N ASP A 91 2.40 11.19 5.96
CA ASP A 91 1.26 11.70 6.71
C ASP A 91 0.52 10.56 7.41
N PHE A 92 0.09 10.82 8.64
CA PHE A 92 -0.74 9.90 9.42
C PHE A 92 -1.72 10.67 10.28
N LEU A 93 -2.92 10.13 10.42
CA LEU A 93 -4.00 10.77 11.15
C LEU A 93 -3.85 10.61 12.67
N PRO A 94 -4.49 11.48 13.47
CA PRO A 94 -4.61 11.26 14.91
C PRO A 94 -5.18 9.89 15.23
N GLY A 95 -4.64 9.23 16.27
CA GLY A 95 -5.10 7.92 16.73
C GLY A 95 -4.05 6.82 16.61
N HIS A 96 -3.07 6.95 15.71
CA HIS A 96 -1.91 6.04 15.64
C HIS A 96 -0.95 6.25 16.82
N VAL A 97 -0.69 7.51 17.18
CA VAL A 97 0.06 7.90 18.39
C VAL A 97 -0.85 8.76 19.27
N ARG A 98 -0.75 8.65 20.60
CA ARG A 98 -1.62 9.42 21.50
C ARG A 98 -1.22 10.89 21.50
N GLY A 99 -2.15 11.79 21.17
CA GLY A 99 -1.94 13.23 21.26
C GLY A 99 -1.64 13.94 19.94
N GLY A 100 -1.87 13.29 18.78
CA GLY A 100 -1.82 13.96 17.47
C GLY A 100 -1.56 13.02 16.30
N GLY A 101 -1.52 13.58 15.10
CA GLY A 101 -1.07 12.99 13.84
C GLY A 101 0.27 13.56 13.37
N SER A 102 0.51 13.54 12.06
CA SER A 102 1.75 14.07 11.45
C SER A 102 1.93 15.57 11.65
N ASP A 103 0.85 16.35 11.75
CA ASP A 103 0.91 17.80 12.00
C ASP A 103 1.48 18.13 13.38
N GLU A 104 0.99 17.47 14.43
CA GLU A 104 1.53 17.65 15.78
C GLU A 104 2.97 17.15 15.87
N LEU A 105 3.32 16.07 15.15
CA LEU A 105 4.72 15.62 15.08
C LEU A 105 5.62 16.70 14.45
N ARG A 106 5.21 17.33 13.35
CA ARG A 106 5.98 18.40 12.70
C ARG A 106 6.13 19.63 13.58
N GLN A 107 5.09 19.99 14.34
CA GLN A 107 5.16 21.11 15.29
C GLN A 107 6.18 20.84 16.40
N LEU A 108 6.18 19.62 16.95
CA LEU A 108 7.11 19.23 18.02
C LEU A 108 8.53 18.92 17.51
N LEU A 109 8.66 18.51 16.25
CA LEU A 109 9.92 18.14 15.62
C LEU A 109 10.03 18.71 14.19
N PRO A 110 10.34 20.01 14.03
CA PRO A 110 10.34 20.69 12.73
C PRO A 110 11.31 20.12 11.69
N LYS A 111 12.32 19.34 12.10
CA LYS A 111 13.24 18.63 11.19
C LYS A 111 12.59 17.43 10.47
N THR A 112 11.36 17.06 10.84
CA THR A 112 10.63 15.96 10.21
C THR A 112 10.25 16.33 8.78
N MET A 113 10.75 15.57 7.82
CA MET A 113 10.39 15.69 6.41
C MET A 113 9.23 14.75 6.08
N ILE A 114 8.13 15.30 5.56
CA ILE A 114 7.06 14.46 5.04
C ILE A 114 7.41 13.97 3.64
N PHE A 115 7.15 12.70 3.36
CA PHE A 115 7.36 12.08 2.05
C PHE A 115 6.11 11.32 1.58
N PRO A 116 5.95 11.12 0.25
CA PRO A 116 4.75 10.51 -0.31
C PRO A 116 4.69 9.01 -0.04
N ALA A 117 3.49 8.53 0.26
CA ALA A 117 3.15 7.13 0.00
C ALA A 117 2.91 6.97 -1.51
N ILE A 118 3.47 5.92 -2.11
CA ILE A 118 3.26 5.64 -3.53
C ILE A 118 1.89 4.99 -3.72
N THR A 119 1.05 5.63 -4.54
CA THR A 119 -0.24 5.12 -4.97
C THR A 119 -0.31 5.11 -6.50
N PHE A 120 -0.87 4.06 -7.08
CA PHE A 120 -1.03 3.95 -8.53
C PHE A 120 -2.13 2.98 -8.91
N ALA A 121 -3.25 3.51 -9.41
CA ALA A 121 -4.49 2.74 -9.59
C ALA A 121 -4.60 1.99 -10.93
N ALA A 122 -3.78 2.34 -11.93
CA ALA A 122 -3.99 1.90 -13.32
C ALA A 122 -3.98 0.38 -13.52
N PHE A 123 -3.22 -0.36 -12.71
CA PHE A 123 -3.16 -1.83 -12.78
C PHE A 123 -4.35 -2.51 -12.08
N HIS A 124 -4.99 -1.84 -11.14
CA HIS A 124 -6.01 -2.43 -10.26
C HIS A 124 -7.28 -1.56 -10.24
N PRO A 125 -7.86 -1.25 -11.42
CA PRO A 125 -9.00 -0.34 -11.51
C PRO A 125 -10.22 -0.85 -10.75
N ASP A 126 -10.36 -2.16 -10.56
CA ASP A 126 -11.47 -2.77 -9.82
C ASP A 126 -11.30 -2.74 -8.30
N LEU A 127 -10.08 -2.55 -7.79
CA LEU A 127 -9.82 -2.52 -6.36
C LEU A 127 -10.46 -1.26 -5.75
N VAL A 128 -11.36 -1.46 -4.79
CA VAL A 128 -11.97 -0.39 -4.01
C VAL A 128 -11.87 -0.64 -2.51
N TYR A 129 -11.99 0.45 -1.77
CA TYR A 129 -12.23 0.44 -0.34
C TYR A 129 -13.70 0.71 -0.06
N LEU A 130 -14.26 -0.01 0.90
CA LEU A 130 -15.61 0.23 1.39
C LEU A 130 -15.53 0.92 2.75
N HIS A 131 -16.35 1.95 2.92
CA HIS A 131 -16.37 2.75 4.14
C HIS A 131 -17.68 2.55 4.90
N ASP A 132 -17.56 2.11 6.15
CA ASP A 132 -18.57 2.29 7.19
C ASP A 132 -18.39 3.69 7.78
N LEU A 133 -19.12 4.65 7.22
CA LEU A 133 -19.07 6.06 7.62
C LEU A 133 -19.49 6.30 9.08
N THR A 134 -20.07 5.30 9.76
CA THR A 134 -20.43 5.39 11.18
C THR A 134 -19.24 5.15 12.12
N ARG A 135 -18.08 4.71 11.60
CA ARG A 135 -16.90 4.38 12.40
C ARG A 135 -15.70 5.26 12.03
N PRO A 136 -14.94 5.78 13.01
CA PRO A 136 -13.65 6.41 12.74
C PRO A 136 -12.67 5.38 12.16
N HIS A 137 -12.06 5.70 11.02
CA HIS A 137 -11.26 4.77 10.20
C HIS A 137 -12.03 3.51 9.75
N GLY A 138 -13.34 3.66 9.48
CA GLY A 138 -14.29 2.58 9.20
C GLY A 138 -14.11 1.84 7.88
N PHE A 139 -12.90 1.36 7.56
CA PHE A 139 -12.74 0.41 6.47
C PHE A 139 -13.47 -0.89 6.82
N VAL A 140 -14.29 -1.36 5.90
CA VAL A 140 -14.81 -2.73 5.96
C VAL A 140 -13.71 -3.65 5.46
N CYS A 141 -13.39 -4.69 6.22
CA CYS A 141 -12.43 -5.68 5.78
C CYS A 141 -13.10 -6.66 4.82
N GLY A 142 -12.53 -6.77 3.62
CA GLY A 142 -12.83 -7.77 2.61
C GLY A 142 -12.07 -9.09 2.82
N PRO A 143 -12.12 -10.00 1.82
CA PRO A 143 -11.44 -11.29 1.88
C PRO A 143 -9.91 -11.18 1.90
N ILE A 144 -9.39 -10.08 1.36
CA ILE A 144 -7.95 -9.75 1.32
C ILE A 144 -7.74 -8.36 1.93
N GLY A 145 -7.80 -8.32 3.26
CA GLY A 145 -7.57 -7.09 4.01
C GLY A 145 -8.68 -6.06 3.74
N PRO A 146 -8.38 -4.78 3.51
CA PRO A 146 -9.39 -3.76 3.24
C PRO A 146 -9.84 -3.70 1.77
N TYR A 147 -9.37 -4.63 0.92
CA TYR A 147 -9.62 -4.59 -0.52
C TYR A 147 -10.90 -5.31 -0.92
N HIS A 148 -11.64 -4.68 -1.82
CA HIS A 148 -12.87 -5.17 -2.41
C HIS A 148 -12.86 -4.98 -3.93
N SER A 149 -13.79 -5.66 -4.62
CA SER A 149 -14.04 -5.44 -6.05
C SER A 149 -15.24 -4.53 -6.24
N ALA A 150 -15.10 -3.51 -7.10
CA ALA A 150 -16.20 -2.64 -7.50
C ALA A 150 -17.24 -3.40 -8.32
N ILE A 151 -16.80 -4.21 -9.28
CA ILE A 151 -17.67 -5.08 -10.07
C ILE A 151 -18.41 -6.06 -9.15
N GLY A 152 -17.70 -6.67 -8.20
CA GLY A 152 -18.28 -7.60 -7.23
C GLY A 152 -19.31 -6.93 -6.31
N LEU A 153 -19.06 -5.70 -5.84
CA LEU A 153 -20.02 -4.94 -5.04
C LEU A 153 -21.26 -4.56 -5.86
N PHE A 154 -21.08 -4.09 -7.10
CA PHE A 154 -22.18 -3.80 -8.01
C PHE A 154 -23.06 -5.04 -8.24
N ALA A 155 -22.44 -6.17 -8.57
CA ALA A 155 -23.12 -7.41 -8.85
C ALA A 155 -23.95 -7.89 -7.64
N TYR A 156 -23.38 -7.81 -6.44
CA TYR A 156 -24.08 -8.14 -5.20
C TYR A 156 -25.30 -7.23 -5.00
N ARG A 157 -25.13 -5.90 -5.13
CA ARG A 157 -26.20 -4.93 -4.91
C ARG A 157 -27.32 -5.00 -5.94
N LYS A 158 -27.04 -5.52 -7.14
CA LYS A 158 -28.06 -5.80 -8.17
C LYS A 158 -28.60 -7.22 -8.13
N GLY A 159 -28.23 -8.02 -7.13
CA GLY A 159 -28.76 -9.36 -6.92
C GLY A 159 -28.32 -10.39 -7.97
N LEU A 160 -27.16 -10.18 -8.61
CA LEU A 160 -26.60 -11.16 -9.55
C LEU A 160 -26.04 -12.38 -8.80
N SER A 161 -26.20 -13.57 -9.40
CA SER A 161 -25.55 -14.79 -8.91
C SER A 161 -24.02 -14.70 -8.99
N LEU A 162 -23.30 -15.57 -8.29
CA LEU A 162 -21.84 -15.59 -8.34
C LEU A 162 -21.30 -15.90 -9.74
N GLU A 163 -21.99 -16.71 -10.52
CA GLU A 163 -21.62 -17.06 -11.89
C GLU A 163 -21.80 -15.86 -12.82
N MET A 164 -22.92 -15.13 -12.68
CA MET A 164 -23.15 -13.89 -13.42
C MET A 164 -22.16 -12.78 -13.01
N ALA A 165 -21.82 -12.70 -11.73
CA ALA A 165 -20.79 -11.78 -11.24
C ALA A 165 -19.42 -12.13 -11.83
N ASN A 166 -19.05 -13.42 -11.87
CA ASN A 166 -17.80 -13.87 -12.49
C ASN A 166 -17.77 -13.52 -14.00
N ALA A 167 -18.90 -13.66 -14.69
CA ALA A 167 -19.02 -13.30 -16.11
C ALA A 167 -18.86 -11.79 -16.40
N LEU A 168 -18.82 -10.92 -15.38
CA LEU A 168 -18.50 -9.50 -15.56
C LEU A 168 -17.00 -9.22 -15.68
N PHE A 169 -16.11 -10.17 -15.41
CA PHE A 169 -14.67 -9.95 -15.41
C PHE A 169 -14.03 -10.14 -16.79
N ASN A 170 -14.61 -9.51 -17.82
CA ASN A 170 -14.24 -9.66 -19.22
C ASN A 170 -13.85 -8.32 -19.88
N GLU A 171 -13.14 -8.41 -21.01
CA GLU A 171 -12.64 -7.24 -21.76
C GLU A 171 -13.74 -6.24 -22.13
N ASN A 172 -14.92 -6.70 -22.57
CA ASN A 172 -16.05 -5.85 -22.93
C ASN A 172 -16.61 -5.03 -21.75
N VAL A 173 -16.62 -5.62 -20.55
CA VAL A 173 -17.05 -4.92 -19.33
C VAL A 173 -15.99 -3.92 -18.90
N PHE A 174 -14.71 -4.28 -18.99
CA PHE A 174 -13.62 -3.38 -18.63
C PHE A 174 -13.56 -2.16 -19.56
N ASP A 175 -13.81 -2.36 -20.85
CA ASP A 175 -13.95 -1.28 -21.83
C ASP A 175 -15.12 -0.35 -21.47
N ALA A 176 -16.30 -0.93 -21.22
CA ALA A 176 -17.49 -0.18 -20.82
C ALA A 176 -17.31 0.63 -19.52
N LEU A 177 -16.46 0.16 -18.60
CA LEU A 177 -16.16 0.81 -17.33
C LEU A 177 -14.97 1.78 -17.41
N GLY A 178 -14.33 1.92 -18.58
CA GLY A 178 -13.15 2.78 -18.77
C GLY A 178 -11.89 2.27 -18.07
N TYR A 179 -11.81 0.98 -17.74
CA TYR A 179 -10.67 0.39 -17.01
C TYR A 179 -9.36 0.43 -17.81
N PHE A 180 -9.43 0.62 -19.12
CA PHE A 180 -8.26 0.74 -19.99
C PHE A 180 -7.68 2.16 -20.06
N ASP A 181 -8.40 3.18 -19.56
CA ASP A 181 -8.03 4.59 -19.74
C ASP A 181 -7.43 5.24 -18.47
N ILE A 182 -7.18 4.45 -17.42
CA ILE A 182 -6.76 4.97 -16.11
C ILE A 182 -5.30 5.40 -16.07
N TRP A 183 -4.45 4.89 -16.98
CA TRP A 183 -3.00 5.10 -16.93
C TRP A 183 -2.59 6.57 -16.82
N ASN A 184 -3.16 7.42 -17.68
CA ASN A 184 -2.78 8.83 -17.77
C ASN A 184 -3.18 9.61 -16.52
N GLU A 185 -4.37 9.33 -15.97
CA GLU A 185 -4.85 9.96 -14.75
C GLU A 185 -4.03 9.51 -13.54
N ALA A 186 -3.81 8.20 -13.37
CA ALA A 186 -3.00 7.67 -12.26
C ALA A 186 -1.54 8.15 -12.32
N SER A 187 -0.97 8.28 -13.53
CA SER A 187 0.37 8.84 -13.72
C SER A 187 0.43 10.31 -13.34
N ARG A 188 -0.55 11.10 -13.78
CA ARG A 188 -0.65 12.52 -13.43
C ARG A 188 -0.82 12.70 -11.92
N GLU A 189 -1.75 11.97 -11.30
CA GLU A 189 -1.97 12.03 -9.86
C GLU A 189 -0.69 11.72 -9.07
N LEU A 190 0.03 10.64 -9.42
CA LEU A 190 1.29 10.30 -8.78
C LEU A 190 2.32 11.43 -8.90
N LEU A 191 2.54 11.94 -10.12
CA LEU A 191 3.57 12.95 -10.38
C LEU A 191 3.22 14.31 -9.77
N ASP A 192 1.98 14.76 -9.93
CA ASP A 192 1.50 16.04 -9.39
C ASP A 192 1.50 16.02 -7.86
N ASN A 193 1.09 14.91 -7.23
CA ASN A 193 1.12 14.79 -5.77
C ASN A 193 2.57 14.75 -5.24
N THR A 194 3.44 13.94 -5.85
CA THR A 194 4.83 13.79 -5.38
C THR A 194 5.64 15.08 -5.57
N LEU A 195 5.49 15.74 -6.71
CA LEU A 195 6.17 17.00 -6.98
C LEU A 195 5.54 18.18 -6.23
N GLY A 196 4.21 18.32 -6.31
CA GLY A 196 3.49 19.47 -5.76
C GLY A 196 3.47 19.50 -4.23
N LEU A 197 3.23 18.36 -3.57
CA LEU A 197 3.10 18.30 -2.11
C LEU A 197 4.43 18.05 -1.40
N TYR A 198 5.35 17.30 -2.04
CA TYR A 198 6.58 16.85 -1.39
C TYR A 198 7.86 17.36 -2.06
N GLY A 199 7.75 18.00 -3.24
CA GLY A 199 8.91 18.47 -4.00
C GLY A 199 9.84 17.32 -4.40
N ILE A 200 9.27 16.18 -4.81
CA ILE A 200 9.99 15.00 -5.29
C ILE A 200 9.52 14.72 -6.71
N ASP A 201 10.39 14.94 -7.69
CA ASP A 201 10.11 14.58 -9.07
C ASP A 201 10.44 13.09 -9.31
N LEU A 202 9.39 12.33 -9.63
CA LEU A 202 9.42 10.90 -9.96
C LEU A 202 9.18 10.63 -11.46
N SER A 203 9.23 11.64 -12.33
CA SER A 203 8.89 11.48 -13.76
C SER A 203 9.80 10.46 -14.46
N THR A 204 11.09 10.51 -14.17
CA THR A 204 12.06 9.56 -14.73
C THR A 204 11.86 8.16 -14.15
N GLU A 205 11.58 8.08 -12.85
CA GLU A 205 11.36 6.85 -12.13
C GLU A 205 10.10 6.13 -12.64
N LEU A 206 8.99 6.85 -12.80
CA LEU A 206 7.75 6.31 -13.37
C LEU A 206 7.99 5.75 -14.77
N MET A 207 8.74 6.46 -15.63
CA MET A 207 9.10 5.94 -16.96
C MET A 207 9.90 4.63 -16.86
N ASN A 208 10.88 4.57 -15.96
CA ASN A 208 11.71 3.38 -15.75
C ASN A 208 10.90 2.20 -15.18
N TRP A 209 10.03 2.45 -14.21
CA TRP A 209 9.15 1.44 -13.62
C TRP A 209 8.20 0.87 -14.66
N SER A 210 7.60 1.73 -15.49
CA SER A 210 6.68 1.35 -16.55
C SER A 210 7.32 0.42 -17.58
N ARG A 211 8.60 0.65 -17.91
CA ARG A 211 9.37 -0.22 -18.82
C ARG A 211 9.72 -1.58 -18.21
N ARG A 212 9.75 -1.68 -16.87
CA ARG A 212 10.02 -2.94 -16.16
C ARG A 212 8.78 -3.84 -16.07
N GLY A 213 7.59 -3.28 -16.28
CA GLY A 213 6.31 -3.98 -16.21
C GLY A 213 5.49 -3.55 -14.99
N VAL A 214 4.70 -4.48 -14.44
CA VAL A 214 3.85 -4.20 -13.27
C VAL A 214 4.73 -3.88 -12.06
N PHE A 215 4.56 -2.67 -11.52
CA PHE A 215 5.34 -2.17 -10.40
C PHE A 215 4.53 -2.03 -9.09
N MET A 216 3.34 -2.63 -9.04
CA MET A 216 2.43 -2.57 -7.91
C MET A 216 1.79 -3.94 -7.62
N TYR A 217 1.68 -4.33 -6.35
CA TYR A 217 0.91 -5.50 -5.86
C TYR A 217 -0.57 -5.17 -5.57
N SER A 218 -0.88 -3.89 -5.37
CA SER A 218 -2.21 -3.32 -5.16
C SER A 218 -2.17 -1.84 -5.53
N THR A 219 -3.25 -1.07 -5.34
CA THR A 219 -3.20 0.38 -5.59
C THR A 219 -2.23 1.13 -4.66
N VAL A 220 -1.83 0.54 -3.53
CA VAL A 220 -1.01 1.20 -2.49
C VAL A 220 0.22 0.38 -2.07
N HIS A 221 0.43 -0.82 -2.62
CA HIS A 221 1.58 -1.67 -2.32
C HIS A 221 2.53 -1.72 -3.51
N PRO A 222 3.50 -0.80 -3.61
CA PRO A 222 4.47 -0.83 -4.68
C PRO A 222 5.45 -2.02 -4.58
N MET A 223 6.08 -2.35 -5.70
CA MET A 223 7.24 -3.22 -5.72
C MET A 223 8.40 -2.56 -4.98
N SER A 224 9.29 -3.38 -4.43
CA SER A 224 10.44 -2.94 -3.63
C SER A 224 11.41 -2.01 -4.39
N PHE A 225 11.60 -2.19 -5.70
CA PHE A 225 12.44 -1.30 -6.49
C PHE A 225 11.88 0.13 -6.61
N VAL A 226 10.56 0.29 -6.55
CA VAL A 226 9.90 1.61 -6.52
C VAL A 226 10.25 2.33 -5.21
N LEU A 227 10.19 1.61 -4.09
CA LEU A 227 10.59 2.13 -2.79
C LEU A 227 12.09 2.42 -2.71
N PHE A 228 12.92 1.63 -3.40
CA PHE A 228 14.35 1.88 -3.53
C PHE A 228 14.66 3.18 -4.27
N ASP A 229 14.00 3.42 -5.40
CA ASP A 229 14.18 4.65 -6.17
C ASP A 229 13.63 5.88 -5.42
N LEU A 230 12.48 5.77 -4.75
CA LEU A 230 11.98 6.81 -3.83
C LEU A 230 13.02 7.12 -2.74
N SER A 231 13.63 6.09 -2.15
CA SER A 231 14.64 6.25 -1.10
C SER A 231 15.87 7.02 -1.57
N LYS A 232 16.29 6.84 -2.83
CA LYS A 232 17.39 7.63 -3.42
C LYS A 232 17.03 9.11 -3.49
N LYS A 233 15.82 9.44 -3.97
CA LYS A 233 15.34 10.83 -4.02
C LYS A 233 15.31 11.47 -2.64
N LEU A 234 14.86 10.72 -1.62
CA LEU A 234 14.86 11.18 -0.25
C LEU A 234 16.27 11.43 0.30
N PHE A 235 17.22 10.54 0.00
CA PHE A 235 18.64 10.74 0.35
C PHE A 235 19.19 12.02 -0.27
N GLU A 236 19.02 12.19 -1.58
CA GLU A 236 19.50 13.34 -2.32
C GLU A 236 18.89 14.65 -1.80
N LYS A 237 17.59 14.64 -1.50
CA LYS A 237 16.85 15.79 -0.98
C LYS A 237 17.40 16.31 0.36
N VAL A 238 17.99 15.46 1.19
CA VAL A 238 18.61 15.85 2.46
C VAL A 238 20.15 15.97 2.37
N GLY A 239 20.71 15.92 1.16
CA GLY A 239 22.15 16.04 0.91
C GLY A 239 22.97 14.79 1.24
N LEU A 240 22.32 13.66 1.53
CA LEU A 240 22.99 12.37 1.65
C LEU A 240 23.36 11.84 0.26
N LYS A 241 24.50 11.16 0.17
CA LYS A 241 24.99 10.59 -1.09
C LYS A 241 24.63 9.11 -1.18
N PRO A 242 23.64 8.71 -1.99
CA PRO A 242 23.32 7.31 -2.16
C PRO A 242 24.51 6.57 -2.79
N ARG A 243 24.90 5.42 -2.21
CA ARG A 243 25.90 4.56 -2.84
C ARG A 243 25.33 3.93 -4.11
N GLN A 244 26.17 3.75 -5.12
CA GLN A 244 25.82 2.92 -6.26
C GLN A 244 25.79 1.46 -5.83
N VAL A 245 24.60 0.85 -5.91
CA VAL A 245 24.37 -0.54 -5.55
C VAL A 245 23.44 -1.16 -6.58
N ASN A 246 23.75 -2.39 -7.00
CA ASN A 246 22.80 -3.21 -7.74
C ASN A 246 21.77 -3.79 -6.76
N PHE A 247 20.61 -3.14 -6.67
CA PHE A 247 19.55 -3.49 -5.72
C PHE A 247 19.01 -4.92 -5.91
N ASN A 248 19.06 -5.47 -7.12
CA ASN A 248 18.51 -6.81 -7.40
C ASN A 248 19.17 -7.91 -6.56
N TYR A 249 20.42 -7.75 -6.12
CA TYR A 249 21.08 -8.72 -5.23
C TYR A 249 20.57 -8.71 -3.79
N TYR A 250 19.93 -7.62 -3.39
CA TYR A 250 19.50 -7.38 -2.01
C TYR A 250 17.99 -7.16 -1.92
N ASP A 251 17.26 -7.39 -3.02
CA ASP A 251 15.85 -7.06 -3.07
C ASP A 251 15.05 -7.91 -2.06
N ILE A 252 14.24 -7.25 -1.24
CA ILE A 252 13.26 -7.87 -0.35
C ILE A 252 11.88 -7.33 -0.70
N HIS A 253 11.00 -8.21 -1.16
CA HIS A 253 9.61 -7.89 -1.44
C HIS A 253 8.74 -7.96 -0.18
N ASP A 254 8.98 -7.08 0.80
CA ASP A 254 8.30 -7.13 2.09
C ASP A 254 6.77 -7.04 1.95
N LEU A 255 6.32 -6.13 1.08
CA LEU A 255 4.92 -5.91 0.75
C LEU A 255 4.28 -7.07 -0.01
N SER A 256 5.08 -7.96 -0.64
CA SER A 256 4.52 -9.18 -1.23
C SER A 256 3.98 -10.14 -0.17
N ARG A 257 4.38 -10.01 1.11
CA ARG A 257 3.83 -10.79 2.22
C ARG A 257 2.45 -10.28 2.67
N SER A 258 2.07 -9.08 2.26
CA SER A 258 0.71 -8.56 2.41
C SER A 258 -0.20 -9.14 1.34
N GLU A 259 -1.39 -8.57 1.21
CA GLU A 259 -2.35 -8.88 0.18
C GLU A 259 -1.86 -8.48 -1.21
N ILE A 260 -2.09 -9.37 -2.19
CA ILE A 260 -1.86 -9.09 -3.61
C ILE A 260 -3.20 -9.13 -4.32
N PHE A 261 -3.54 -8.02 -4.97
CA PHE A 261 -4.67 -7.90 -5.88
C PHE A 261 -4.14 -8.09 -7.29
N PRO A 262 -4.61 -9.07 -8.08
CA PRO A 262 -4.04 -9.34 -9.38
C PRO A 262 -4.42 -8.25 -10.39
N ILE A 263 -3.56 -8.07 -11.38
CA ILE A 263 -3.92 -7.38 -12.62
C ILE A 263 -4.67 -8.35 -13.53
N TYR A 264 -5.91 -8.01 -13.89
CA TYR A 264 -6.71 -8.90 -14.73
C TYR A 264 -6.11 -9.03 -16.15
N PRO A 265 -6.17 -10.21 -16.79
CA PRO A 265 -5.54 -10.47 -18.08
C PRO A 265 -5.84 -9.45 -19.19
N PRO A 266 -7.08 -8.96 -19.41
CA PRO A 266 -7.32 -7.94 -20.43
C PRO A 266 -6.61 -6.61 -20.13
N ILE A 267 -6.51 -6.21 -18.87
CA ILE A 267 -5.79 -5.00 -18.44
C ILE A 267 -4.28 -5.22 -18.61
N ALA A 268 -3.77 -6.37 -18.16
CA ALA A 268 -2.35 -6.72 -18.29
C ALA A 268 -1.90 -6.73 -19.76
N LYS A 269 -2.72 -7.30 -20.66
CA LYS A 269 -2.48 -7.30 -22.11
C LYS A 269 -2.31 -5.89 -22.66
N ARG A 270 -3.11 -4.91 -22.23
CA ARG A 270 -2.98 -3.51 -22.65
C ARG A 270 -1.65 -2.88 -22.23
N TYR A 271 -1.12 -3.29 -21.09
CA TYR A 271 0.16 -2.78 -20.57
C TYR A 271 1.37 -3.68 -20.88
N GLY A 272 1.21 -4.69 -21.74
CA GLY A 272 2.31 -5.61 -22.12
C GLY A 272 2.81 -6.48 -20.96
N ALA A 273 1.94 -6.78 -20.00
CA ALA A 273 2.25 -7.59 -18.82
C ALA A 273 1.46 -8.90 -18.79
N GLN A 274 1.89 -9.82 -17.92
CA GLN A 274 1.12 -11.01 -17.60
C GLN A 274 0.11 -10.69 -16.49
N GLY A 275 -1.16 -11.02 -16.73
CA GLY A 275 -2.23 -10.90 -15.74
C GLY A 275 -2.69 -12.24 -15.20
N GLY A 276 -3.66 -12.19 -14.28
CA GLY A 276 -4.28 -13.37 -13.70
C GLY A 276 -5.48 -13.02 -12.83
N TYR A 277 -6.06 -14.06 -12.23
CA TYR A 277 -7.24 -13.97 -11.36
C TYR A 277 -6.99 -14.62 -9.99
N MET A 278 -5.72 -14.63 -9.56
CA MET A 278 -5.29 -15.20 -8.29
C MET A 278 -5.00 -14.09 -7.28
N PHE A 279 -5.74 -14.09 -6.19
CA PHE A 279 -5.63 -13.14 -5.09
C PHE A 279 -4.82 -13.77 -3.97
N LYS A 280 -3.88 -13.03 -3.38
CA LYS A 280 -3.08 -13.52 -2.24
C LYS A 280 -3.56 -12.89 -0.94
N LEU A 281 -3.72 -13.70 0.10
CA LEU A 281 -3.98 -13.23 1.45
C LEU A 281 -2.69 -12.82 2.15
N GLN A 282 -2.80 -11.88 3.09
CA GLN A 282 -1.68 -11.50 3.95
C GLN A 282 -1.13 -12.71 4.72
N ASN A 283 0.19 -12.79 4.81
CA ASN A 283 0.92 -13.83 5.55
C ASN A 283 2.01 -13.18 6.42
N HIS A 284 1.58 -12.41 7.43
CA HIS A 284 2.47 -11.72 8.39
C HIS A 284 2.68 -12.47 9.71
N HIS A 285 2.06 -13.63 9.88
CA HIS A 285 2.15 -14.41 11.12
C HIS A 285 3.35 -15.36 11.11
N ILE A 286 3.80 -15.75 12.32
CA ILE A 286 4.72 -16.88 12.47
C ILE A 286 3.93 -18.13 12.07
N SER A 287 4.00 -18.47 10.79
CA SER A 287 3.28 -19.58 10.19
C SER A 287 4.28 -20.52 9.54
N THR A 288 4.03 -21.82 9.67
CA THR A 288 4.70 -22.84 8.85
C THR A 288 4.10 -22.94 7.45
N ALA A 289 2.96 -22.29 7.21
CA ALA A 289 2.31 -22.23 5.90
C ALA A 289 2.87 -21.09 5.04
N VAL A 290 2.88 -21.31 3.72
CA VAL A 290 3.43 -20.36 2.73
C VAL A 290 2.46 -19.23 2.36
N GLY A 291 1.25 -19.24 2.91
CA GLY A 291 0.18 -18.28 2.65
C GLY A 291 -0.97 -18.90 1.83
N ASP A 292 -2.11 -18.22 1.83
CA ASP A 292 -3.33 -18.66 1.15
C ASP A 292 -3.63 -17.80 -0.08
N PHE A 293 -4.28 -18.43 -1.06
CA PHE A 293 -4.64 -17.81 -2.33
C PHE A 293 -6.11 -18.08 -2.63
N LEU A 294 -6.78 -17.12 -3.27
CA LEU A 294 -8.14 -17.27 -3.76
C LEU A 294 -8.17 -17.13 -5.28
N THR A 295 -8.98 -17.98 -5.91
CA THR A 295 -9.44 -17.76 -7.28
C THR A 295 -10.45 -16.61 -7.34
N LEU A 296 -10.71 -16.04 -8.51
CA LEU A 296 -11.77 -15.04 -8.67
C LEU A 296 -13.14 -15.52 -8.15
N PRO A 297 -13.64 -16.73 -8.48
CA PRO A 297 -14.88 -17.25 -7.89
C PRO A 297 -14.86 -17.32 -6.36
N GLN A 298 -13.76 -17.78 -5.76
CA GLN A 298 -13.62 -17.85 -4.31
C GLN A 298 -13.55 -16.47 -3.66
N PHE A 299 -12.88 -15.52 -4.30
CA PHE A 299 -12.81 -14.12 -3.87
C PHE A 299 -14.20 -13.48 -3.91
N LEU A 300 -14.95 -13.62 -5.01
CA LEU A 300 -16.32 -13.13 -5.13
C LEU A 300 -17.26 -13.75 -4.10
N ALA A 301 -17.20 -15.07 -3.91
CA ALA A 301 -17.99 -15.76 -2.89
C ALA A 301 -17.69 -15.22 -1.49
N SER A 302 -16.42 -15.00 -1.17
CA SER A 302 -15.99 -14.41 0.10
C SER A 302 -16.48 -12.96 0.25
N CYS A 303 -16.41 -12.15 -0.81
CA CYS A 303 -16.97 -10.80 -0.84
C CYS A 303 -18.48 -10.80 -0.56
N TYR A 304 -19.26 -11.63 -1.27
CA TYR A 304 -20.71 -11.74 -1.09
C TYR A 304 -21.09 -12.12 0.35
N ASN A 305 -20.38 -13.07 0.94
CA ASN A 305 -20.58 -13.47 2.33
C ASN A 305 -20.24 -12.35 3.33
N ILE A 306 -19.29 -11.46 3.01
CA ILE A 306 -19.01 -10.27 3.82
C ILE A 306 -20.14 -9.25 3.65
N TYR A 307 -20.57 -9.00 2.41
CA TYR A 307 -21.63 -8.03 2.11
C TYR A 307 -22.97 -8.39 2.73
N SER A 308 -23.31 -9.68 2.79
CA SER A 308 -24.57 -10.16 3.42
C SER A 308 -24.63 -9.97 4.93
N ARG A 309 -23.49 -9.74 5.58
CA ARG A 309 -23.40 -9.49 7.02
C ARG A 309 -23.42 -8.01 7.39
N HIS A 310 -23.45 -7.13 6.39
CA HIS A 310 -23.48 -5.68 6.59
C HIS A 310 -24.80 -5.11 6.08
N GLU A 311 -25.31 -4.08 6.76
CA GLU A 311 -26.38 -3.26 6.22
C GLU A 311 -25.90 -2.57 4.95
N ALA A 312 -26.74 -2.51 3.91
CA ALA A 312 -26.35 -1.94 2.62
C ALA A 312 -25.85 -0.47 2.73
N SER A 313 -26.41 0.29 3.66
CA SER A 313 -26.01 1.67 3.97
C SER A 313 -24.60 1.80 4.57
N LYS A 314 -24.02 0.69 5.07
CA LYS A 314 -22.70 0.66 5.74
C LYS A 314 -21.57 0.14 4.84
N ILE A 315 -21.87 -0.25 3.60
CA ILE A 315 -20.88 -0.74 2.62
C ILE A 315 -20.92 0.14 1.36
N SER A 316 -20.52 1.40 1.48
CA SER A 316 -20.56 2.36 0.36
C SER A 316 -19.21 2.54 -0.33
N ASN A 317 -19.28 2.91 -1.61
CA ASN A 317 -18.14 3.37 -2.39
C ASN A 317 -18.65 4.35 -3.45
N PRO A 318 -18.15 5.60 -3.50
CA PRO A 318 -18.70 6.64 -4.36
C PRO A 318 -18.81 6.25 -5.84
N ARG A 319 -17.83 5.51 -6.37
CA ARG A 319 -17.85 5.07 -7.77
C ARG A 319 -18.95 4.05 -8.04
N VAL A 320 -19.08 3.05 -7.16
CA VAL A 320 -20.12 2.02 -7.31
C VAL A 320 -21.50 2.64 -7.07
N ASP A 321 -21.62 3.57 -6.11
CA ASP A 321 -22.85 4.31 -5.88
C ASP A 321 -23.26 5.12 -7.12
N ALA A 322 -22.31 5.76 -7.82
CA ALA A 322 -22.55 6.45 -9.09
C ALA A 322 -23.05 5.50 -10.20
N TRP A 323 -22.46 4.30 -10.34
CA TRP A 323 -22.95 3.30 -11.30
C TRP A 323 -24.36 2.84 -11.00
N LEU A 324 -24.72 2.68 -9.72
CA LEU A 324 -26.04 2.22 -9.31
C LEU A 324 -27.12 3.27 -9.53
N ALA A 325 -26.75 4.56 -9.50
CA ALA A 325 -27.62 5.71 -9.74
C ALA A 325 -27.83 6.02 -11.24
N ASP A 326 -26.92 5.60 -12.12
CA ASP A 326 -27.08 5.74 -13.57
C ASP A 326 -27.76 4.51 -14.19
N GLU A 327 -29.03 4.66 -14.58
CA GLU A 327 -29.82 3.60 -15.21
C GLU A 327 -29.19 3.05 -16.49
N THR A 328 -28.45 3.89 -17.24
CA THR A 328 -27.76 3.48 -18.47
C THR A 328 -26.65 2.48 -18.15
N THR A 329 -25.78 2.84 -17.19
CA THR A 329 -24.71 1.95 -16.70
C THR A 329 -25.29 0.66 -16.11
N VAL A 330 -26.35 0.75 -15.29
CA VAL A 330 -27.02 -0.44 -14.74
C VAL A 330 -27.51 -1.36 -15.85
N GLY A 331 -28.26 -0.82 -16.81
CA GLY A 331 -28.82 -1.60 -17.92
C GLY A 331 -27.73 -2.28 -18.74
N LEU A 332 -26.65 -1.57 -19.04
CA LEU A 332 -25.49 -2.09 -19.74
C LEU A 332 -24.83 -3.25 -19.00
N LEU A 333 -24.47 -3.06 -17.73
CA LEU A 333 -23.78 -4.10 -16.94
C LEU A 333 -24.67 -5.33 -16.70
N MET A 334 -25.97 -5.14 -16.45
CA MET A 334 -26.91 -6.25 -16.30
C MET A 334 -27.06 -7.06 -17.59
N ARG A 335 -27.07 -6.40 -18.75
CA ARG A 335 -27.09 -7.05 -20.06
C ARG A 335 -25.80 -7.84 -20.28
N LEU A 336 -24.64 -7.21 -20.08
CA LEU A 336 -23.33 -7.85 -20.26
C LEU A 336 -23.15 -9.07 -19.34
N ALA A 337 -23.60 -8.99 -18.08
CA ALA A 337 -23.56 -10.13 -17.17
C ALA A 337 -24.32 -11.35 -17.73
N ARG A 338 -25.51 -11.13 -18.29
CA ARG A 338 -26.36 -12.19 -18.85
C ARG A 338 -25.78 -12.75 -20.15
N GLU A 339 -25.35 -11.88 -21.05
CA GLU A 339 -24.78 -12.26 -22.35
C GLU A 339 -23.47 -13.03 -22.17
N ASN A 340 -22.56 -12.52 -21.34
CA ASN A 340 -21.30 -13.20 -21.05
C ASN A 340 -21.54 -14.56 -20.36
N PHE A 341 -22.47 -14.62 -19.39
CA PHE A 341 -22.81 -15.88 -18.72
C PHE A 341 -23.41 -16.90 -19.69
N ALA A 342 -24.37 -16.50 -20.54
CA ALA A 342 -24.98 -17.37 -21.54
C ALA A 342 -23.95 -17.86 -22.59
N ALA A 343 -22.95 -17.05 -22.90
CA ALA A 343 -21.85 -17.40 -23.80
C ALA A 343 -20.75 -18.25 -23.14
N GLY A 344 -20.85 -18.55 -21.84
CA GLY A 344 -19.81 -19.28 -21.10
C GLY A 344 -18.51 -18.49 -20.91
N LEU A 345 -18.56 -17.16 -21.04
CA LEU A 345 -17.42 -16.25 -20.84
C LEU A 345 -17.20 -15.99 -19.35
N THR A 346 -16.87 -17.03 -18.61
CA THR A 346 -16.52 -16.94 -17.19
C THR A 346 -15.03 -17.17 -17.03
N PRO A 347 -14.25 -16.19 -16.53
CA PRO A 347 -12.84 -16.41 -16.25
C PRO A 347 -12.64 -17.59 -15.29
N THR A 348 -11.64 -18.41 -15.63
CA THR A 348 -11.12 -19.46 -14.76
C THR A 348 -9.78 -19.01 -14.16
N LEU A 349 -9.26 -19.80 -13.23
CA LEU A 349 -7.86 -19.67 -12.78
C LEU A 349 -6.89 -19.67 -13.95
#